data_AF-A0AA36IW73-F1
#
_entry.id   AF-A0AA36IW73-F1
#
_cell.length_a   1.000
_cell.length_b   1.000
_cell.length_c   1.000
_cell.angle_alpha   90.00
_cell.angle_beta   90.00
_cell.angle_gamma   90.00
#
_symmetry.space_group_name_H-M   'P 1'
#
loop_
_entity.id
_entity.type
_entity.pdbx_description
1 polymer ?
#
loop_
_entity_poly.entity_id
_entity_poly.type
_entity_poly.pdbx_seq_one_letter_code
_entity_poly.pdbx_strand_id
1 'polypeptide(L)'
;MLSGHATRALREQEFHRKVMRAGMSLPVKLSYVDAPIVDAQDEFQIGHLPFLALSAVLTELLGLGLLQTSIDAAALPEYWARTLLDFPDHSLCSKPDMWARAASRNLAFACPVNMYHSHEKVNQTLQALLQAVKADMDGLAKGVSEVWTFHVVACKGDLKYLAQALNLTRFPGCEEVCFRCLASMGRQDPSLVYTDLSETAAWRTRPAPDPWSERPCLSLLDGFSLRMVSTDWMHTWHLGVARDLVGAAMKICLKSQFWPGPNLPRRFSEVQRRLNDFKAQHGLQMHLKRLSKSRLAWEDGTCPEFKSSAADTGVMIRFVASELSDRLVSEPYEGLAACAWLADQLQEAVMRAGLFLSESEVEQTLMYGRAFLASYMKLAKLANVRRELYFKVRPKYHYLTHLIEDVQTRPSRRSLGWDSCWIDEDWVKVNLRMLRRMSARTCHEHLLYRNLIVVRHELEKRGR
;
A
#
# COMPACT_ATOMS: atom_id res chain seq x y z
N MET A 1 -6.75 17.98 46.95
CA MET A 1 -8.01 18.33 46.25
C MET A 1 -7.93 17.98 44.75
N LEU A 2 -7.45 16.77 44.40
CA LEU A 2 -7.49 16.26 43.01
C LEU A 2 -7.55 14.72 43.04
N SER A 3 -8.74 14.19 43.30
CA SER A 3 -9.13 12.80 43.03
C SER A 3 -10.28 12.85 42.02
N GLY A 4 -9.98 12.63 40.74
CA GLY A 4 -11.03 12.74 39.72
C GLY A 4 -10.59 12.61 38.27
N HIS A 5 -9.53 11.86 37.97
CA HIS A 5 -9.20 11.54 36.58
C HIS A 5 -9.72 10.15 36.22
N ALA A 6 -10.62 10.13 35.23
CA ALA A 6 -11.23 8.94 34.71
C ALA A 6 -10.16 8.00 34.14
N THR A 7 -10.16 6.76 34.60
CA THR A 7 -9.27 5.65 34.22
C THR A 7 -9.51 5.12 32.80
N ARG A 8 -10.17 5.89 31.94
CA ARG A 8 -10.53 5.52 30.57
C ARG A 8 -10.18 6.64 29.60
N ALA A 9 -9.56 6.27 28.49
CA ALA A 9 -9.34 7.15 27.35
C ALA A 9 -10.66 7.83 26.92
N LEU A 10 -10.61 9.16 26.77
CA LEU A 10 -11.73 9.93 26.23
C LEU A 10 -12.00 9.46 24.81
N ARG A 11 -13.28 9.30 24.45
CA ARG A 11 -13.64 9.06 23.06
C ARG A 11 -13.30 10.32 22.26
N GLU A 12 -12.94 10.18 21.00
CA GLU A 12 -12.56 11.28 20.09
C GLU A 12 -13.56 12.46 20.13
N GLN A 13 -14.87 12.18 20.14
CA GLN A 13 -15.94 13.18 20.27
C GLN A 13 -16.00 13.92 21.62
N GLU A 14 -15.45 13.32 22.66
CA GLU A 14 -15.41 13.84 24.03
C GLU A 14 -14.18 14.75 24.22
N PHE A 15 -13.06 14.39 23.58
CA PHE A 15 -11.87 15.23 23.45
C PHE A 15 -12.18 16.51 22.67
N HIS A 16 -12.78 16.39 21.47
CA HIS A 16 -13.15 17.57 20.66
C HIS A 16 -14.11 18.52 21.37
N ARG A 17 -15.08 18.01 22.15
CA ARG A 17 -16.00 18.86 22.94
C ARG A 17 -15.28 19.65 24.04
N LYS A 18 -14.25 19.08 24.65
CA LYS A 18 -13.46 19.76 25.69
C LYS A 18 -12.56 20.84 25.09
N VAL A 19 -11.93 20.57 23.94
CA VAL A 19 -11.11 21.54 23.20
C VAL A 19 -11.95 22.75 22.74
N MET A 20 -13.16 22.50 22.22
CA MET A 20 -14.09 23.57 21.82
C MET A 20 -14.55 24.44 23.00
N ARG A 21 -14.79 23.85 24.19
CA ARG A 21 -15.16 24.61 25.40
C ARG A 21 -14.01 25.44 25.97
N ALA A 22 -12.77 25.08 25.65
CA ALA A 22 -11.57 25.82 26.07
C ALA A 22 -11.22 27.00 25.14
N GLY A 23 -12.04 27.30 24.13
CA GLY A 23 -11.82 28.43 23.22
C GLY A 23 -10.67 28.23 22.23
N MET A 24 -10.16 27.01 22.07
CA MET A 24 -9.07 26.71 21.14
C MET A 24 -9.62 26.34 19.76
N SER A 25 -9.24 27.07 18.71
CA SER A 25 -9.54 26.71 17.32
C SER A 25 -8.36 25.96 16.69
N LEU A 26 -8.59 24.74 16.22
CA LEU A 26 -7.62 24.02 15.37
C LEU A 26 -8.05 24.12 13.90
N PRO A 27 -7.26 24.75 13.03
CA PRO A 27 -7.49 24.66 11.60
C PRO A 27 -6.88 23.36 11.07
N VAL A 28 -7.71 22.61 10.33
CA VAL A 28 -7.40 21.53 9.37
C VAL A 28 -7.21 20.10 9.92
N LYS A 29 -7.97 19.19 9.30
CA LYS A 29 -7.95 17.73 9.43
C LYS A 29 -6.70 17.15 8.75
N LEU A 30 -5.87 16.44 9.51
CA LEU A 30 -4.83 15.53 9.02
C LEU A 30 -5.05 14.15 9.66
N SER A 31 -5.13 13.11 8.84
CA SER A 31 -5.34 11.73 9.32
C SER A 31 -4.01 11.03 9.53
N TYR A 32 -3.45 11.07 10.74
CA TYR A 32 -2.44 10.12 11.25
C TYR A 32 -2.66 9.89 12.76
N VAL A 33 -2.11 8.79 13.28
CA VAL A 33 -2.39 8.24 14.61
C VAL A 33 -1.92 9.18 15.73
N ASP A 34 -2.88 9.65 16.50
CA ASP A 34 -2.72 10.48 17.70
C ASP A 34 -2.52 9.57 18.94
N ALA A 35 -1.51 9.85 19.75
CA ALA A 35 -1.30 9.28 21.09
C ALA A 35 -0.82 10.42 22.01
N PRO A 36 -1.20 10.42 23.30
CA PRO A 36 -1.21 11.64 24.10
C PRO A 36 0.18 12.21 24.40
N ILE A 37 0.16 13.53 24.54
CA ILE A 37 1.23 14.49 24.79
C ILE A 37 2.05 14.11 26.04
N VAL A 38 3.37 14.21 25.92
CA VAL A 38 4.29 14.39 27.05
C VAL A 38 4.89 15.78 26.87
N ASP A 39 4.82 16.63 27.88
CA ASP A 39 5.49 17.92 27.88
C ASP A 39 7.00 17.69 27.71
N ALA A 40 7.52 18.04 26.54
CA ALA A 40 8.93 17.92 26.24
C ALA A 40 9.67 19.16 26.77
N GLN A 41 10.36 19.02 27.91
CA GLN A 41 11.36 19.99 28.35
C GLN A 41 12.79 19.43 28.46
N ASP A 42 13.03 18.15 28.16
CA ASP A 42 14.38 17.58 28.22
C ASP A 42 14.86 17.10 26.84
N GLU A 43 16.11 17.44 26.51
CA GLU A 43 16.82 17.02 25.29
C GLU A 43 16.76 15.50 25.12
N PHE A 44 16.08 15.05 24.06
CA PHE A 44 15.93 13.63 23.75
C PHE A 44 17.24 13.08 23.16
N GLN A 45 18.04 12.36 23.95
CA GLN A 45 19.23 11.67 23.45
C GLN A 45 18.84 10.48 22.57
N ILE A 46 19.20 10.54 21.29
CA ILE A 46 18.87 9.55 20.22
C ILE A 46 19.46 8.15 20.50
N GLY A 47 20.46 8.03 21.39
CA GLY A 47 21.23 6.80 21.63
C GLY A 47 20.51 5.61 22.28
N HIS A 48 19.26 5.77 22.75
CA HIS A 48 18.52 4.73 23.48
C HIS A 48 17.24 4.24 22.79
N LEU A 49 17.14 4.39 21.46
CA LEU A 49 15.98 3.87 20.74
C LEU A 49 16.03 2.33 20.70
N PRO A 50 14.94 1.64 21.06
CA PRO A 50 14.90 0.18 21.06
C PRO A 50 14.92 -0.34 19.62
N PHE A 51 15.93 -1.15 19.29
CA PHE A 51 16.09 -1.81 18.00
C PHE A 51 16.22 -3.32 18.23
N LEU A 52 15.54 -4.10 17.41
CA LEU A 52 15.68 -5.56 17.42
C LEU A 52 16.49 -6.01 16.20
N ALA A 53 17.72 -6.45 16.44
CA ALA A 53 18.58 -6.98 15.38
C ALA A 53 18.05 -8.32 14.87
N LEU A 54 17.76 -8.42 13.57
CA LEU A 54 17.36 -9.65 12.90
C LEU A 54 18.49 -10.69 12.93
N SER A 55 19.75 -10.26 12.85
CA SER A 55 20.92 -11.12 13.05
C SER A 55 20.96 -11.79 14.42
N ALA A 56 20.59 -11.06 15.49
CA ALA A 56 20.51 -11.63 16.83
C ALA A 56 19.41 -12.70 16.92
N VAL A 57 18.24 -12.44 16.32
CA VAL A 57 17.15 -13.41 16.24
C VAL A 57 17.59 -14.65 15.45
N LEU A 58 18.18 -14.50 14.26
CA LEU A 58 18.63 -15.63 13.44
C LEU A 58 19.74 -16.45 14.12
N THR A 59 20.66 -15.80 14.83
CA THR A 59 21.71 -16.47 15.60
C THR A 59 21.11 -17.32 16.73
N GLU A 60 20.12 -16.78 17.44
CA GLU A 60 19.39 -17.54 18.47
C GLU A 60 18.67 -18.75 17.88
N LEU A 61 18.05 -18.61 16.69
CA LEU A 61 17.36 -19.70 16.01
C LEU A 61 18.29 -20.82 15.53
N LEU A 62 19.48 -20.46 15.03
CA LEU A 62 20.53 -21.42 14.69
C LEU A 62 21.05 -22.13 15.94
N GLY A 63 21.27 -21.39 17.04
CA GLY A 63 21.68 -21.95 18.33
C GLY A 63 20.65 -22.91 18.94
N LEU A 64 19.36 -22.69 18.69
CA LEU A 64 18.27 -23.58 19.10
C LEU A 64 18.07 -24.80 18.18
N GLY A 65 18.84 -24.93 17.09
CA GLY A 65 18.70 -26.02 16.12
C GLY A 65 17.41 -25.99 15.30
N LEU A 66 16.69 -24.86 15.28
CA LEU A 66 15.42 -24.69 14.58
C LEU A 66 15.59 -24.38 13.08
N LEU A 67 16.81 -24.08 12.65
CA LEU A 67 17.19 -23.92 11.25
C LEU A 67 18.23 -25.00 10.93
N GLN A 68 17.89 -25.94 10.04
CA GLN A 68 18.85 -26.94 9.57
C GLN A 68 19.97 -26.25 8.79
N THR A 69 21.21 -26.44 9.22
CA THR A 69 22.40 -25.82 8.62
C THR A 69 22.83 -26.48 7.30
N SER A 70 22.30 -27.67 7.01
CA SER A 70 22.54 -28.40 5.76
C SER A 70 21.24 -28.55 4.95
N ILE A 71 21.00 -27.63 4.02
CA ILE A 71 20.13 -27.94 2.89
C ILE A 71 21.06 -28.48 1.81
N ASP A 72 20.83 -29.72 1.37
CA ASP A 72 21.57 -30.30 0.26
C ASP A 72 21.41 -29.40 -0.98
N ALA A 73 22.50 -28.79 -1.43
CA ALA A 73 22.51 -27.89 -2.57
C ALA A 73 22.06 -28.61 -3.86
N ALA A 74 22.21 -29.93 -3.95
CA ALA A 74 21.69 -30.73 -5.06
C ALA A 74 20.16 -30.93 -4.98
N ALA A 75 19.59 -30.88 -3.78
CA ALA A 75 18.15 -30.98 -3.55
C ALA A 75 17.42 -29.64 -3.71
N LEU A 76 18.12 -28.50 -3.70
CA LEU A 76 17.53 -27.17 -3.84
C LEU A 76 16.87 -26.94 -5.23
N PRO A 77 17.51 -27.28 -6.35
CA PRO A 77 16.88 -27.23 -7.66
C PRO A 77 15.67 -28.17 -7.76
N GLU A 78 15.73 -29.39 -7.19
CA GLU A 78 14.60 -30.32 -7.16
C GLU A 78 13.49 -29.85 -6.22
N TYR A 79 13.82 -29.23 -5.09
CA TYR A 79 12.86 -28.63 -4.15
C TYR A 79 12.15 -27.45 -4.76
N TRP A 80 12.87 -26.53 -5.41
CA TRP A 80 12.26 -25.42 -6.13
C TRP A 80 11.50 -25.90 -7.36
N ALA A 81 12.05 -26.85 -8.13
CA ALA A 81 11.37 -27.43 -9.28
C ALA A 81 10.11 -28.18 -8.87
N ARG A 82 10.12 -29.02 -7.82
CA ARG A 82 8.92 -29.69 -7.28
C ARG A 82 7.95 -28.71 -6.62
N THR A 83 8.43 -27.73 -5.87
CA THR A 83 7.56 -26.72 -5.26
C THR A 83 6.90 -25.83 -6.33
N LEU A 84 7.52 -25.68 -7.51
CA LEU A 84 6.99 -24.95 -8.66
C LEU A 84 6.23 -25.83 -9.68
N LEU A 85 6.52 -27.13 -9.80
CA LEU A 85 5.95 -28.08 -10.79
C LEU A 85 4.94 -29.06 -10.21
N ASP A 86 5.05 -29.51 -8.96
CA ASP A 86 4.14 -30.51 -8.36
C ASP A 86 2.81 -29.88 -7.89
N PHE A 87 2.66 -28.56 -8.03
CA PHE A 87 1.51 -27.82 -7.50
C PHE A 87 0.83 -26.86 -8.51
N PRO A 88 0.52 -27.28 -9.75
CA PRO A 88 -0.20 -26.42 -10.69
C PRO A 88 -1.63 -26.08 -10.19
N ASP A 89 -2.24 -26.98 -9.40
CA ASP A 89 -3.60 -26.82 -8.84
C ASP A 89 -3.66 -26.93 -7.31
N HIS A 90 -2.52 -26.87 -6.61
CA HIS A 90 -2.53 -27.12 -5.17
C HIS A 90 -3.19 -25.97 -4.40
N SER A 91 -4.05 -26.35 -3.46
CA SER A 91 -4.75 -25.44 -2.55
C SER A 91 -3.85 -24.55 -1.67
N LEU A 92 -2.52 -24.68 -1.79
CA LEU A 92 -1.50 -23.83 -1.18
C LEU A 92 -1.26 -22.53 -1.97
N CYS A 93 -1.49 -22.53 -3.29
CA CYS A 93 -1.52 -21.32 -4.12
C CYS A 93 -2.91 -20.66 -4.12
N SER A 94 -3.99 -21.43 -3.95
CA SER A 94 -5.35 -20.89 -3.81
C SER A 94 -5.72 -20.45 -2.39
N LYS A 95 -4.89 -20.78 -1.39
CA LYS A 95 -4.90 -20.18 -0.05
C LYS A 95 -3.54 -19.52 0.22
N PRO A 96 -3.33 -18.26 -0.22
CA PRO A 96 -2.15 -17.44 0.11
C PRO A 96 -1.92 -17.22 1.62
N ASP A 97 -2.74 -17.82 2.47
CA ASP A 97 -3.00 -17.40 3.84
C ASP A 97 -2.10 -18.03 4.89
N MET A 98 -1.34 -19.09 4.62
CA MET A 98 -0.62 -19.80 5.70
C MET A 98 0.88 -19.53 5.74
N TRP A 99 1.59 -19.69 4.62
CA TRP A 99 3.05 -19.55 4.59
C TRP A 99 3.50 -18.09 4.57
N ALA A 100 2.84 -17.25 3.76
CA ALA A 100 3.16 -15.82 3.64
C ALA A 100 2.77 -15.01 4.91
N ARG A 101 1.73 -15.43 5.65
CA ARG A 101 1.28 -14.70 6.85
C ARG A 101 2.23 -14.81 8.04
N ALA A 102 3.07 -15.85 8.10
CA ALA A 102 3.91 -16.11 9.27
C ALA A 102 5.42 -15.86 9.03
N ALA A 103 5.89 -15.85 7.78
CA ALA A 103 7.31 -15.61 7.47
C ALA A 103 7.71 -14.12 7.41
N SER A 104 6.77 -13.16 7.33
CA SER A 104 7.07 -11.75 7.03
C SER A 104 6.84 -10.76 8.17
N ARG A 105 6.85 -11.19 9.44
CA ARG A 105 6.38 -10.36 10.58
C ARG A 105 7.46 -10.03 11.62
N ASN A 106 8.65 -9.69 11.17
CA ASN A 106 9.69 -9.20 12.06
C ASN A 106 9.58 -7.68 12.16
N LEU A 107 9.13 -7.21 13.32
CA LEU A 107 9.09 -5.79 13.62
C LEU A 107 10.50 -5.35 14.02
N ALA A 108 11.22 -4.67 13.12
CA ALA A 108 12.57 -4.19 13.40
C ALA A 108 12.58 -3.05 14.44
N PHE A 109 11.61 -2.14 14.36
CA PHE A 109 11.44 -1.04 15.32
C PHE A 109 9.97 -0.55 15.35
N ALA A 110 9.61 0.17 16.40
CA ALA A 110 8.37 0.92 16.49
C ALA A 110 8.64 2.30 17.10
N CYS A 111 8.35 3.36 16.34
CA CYS A 111 8.61 4.74 16.75
C CYS A 111 7.33 5.58 16.65
N PRO A 112 6.81 6.11 17.77
CA PRO A 112 5.75 7.11 17.78
C PRO A 112 6.09 8.34 16.92
N VAL A 113 5.11 8.89 16.21
CA VAL A 113 5.30 10.04 15.32
C VAL A 113 5.75 11.30 16.08
N ASN A 114 5.34 11.47 17.33
CA ASN A 114 5.79 12.59 18.17
C ASN A 114 7.26 12.50 18.58
N MET A 115 7.92 11.35 18.37
CA MET A 115 9.37 11.19 18.54
C MET A 115 10.13 11.52 17.26
N TYR A 116 9.44 11.89 16.17
CA TYR A 116 10.10 12.28 14.93
C TYR A 116 10.72 13.66 15.12
N HIS A 117 12.05 13.68 15.15
CA HIS A 117 12.82 14.89 15.00
C HIS A 117 13.15 15.06 13.52
N SER A 118 12.69 16.18 12.94
CA SER A 118 12.99 16.53 11.56
C SER A 118 13.87 17.76 11.53
N HIS A 119 14.99 17.69 10.81
CA HIS A 119 15.81 18.84 10.47
C HIS A 119 15.60 19.13 8.99
N GLU A 120 15.15 20.35 8.67
CA GLU A 120 14.67 20.72 7.33
C GLU A 120 13.55 19.78 6.84
N LYS A 121 13.82 18.97 5.80
CA LYS A 121 12.89 17.98 5.22
C LYS A 121 13.28 16.54 5.56
N VAL A 122 14.34 16.34 6.34
CA VAL A 122 14.89 15.02 6.66
C VAL A 122 14.44 14.59 8.05
N ASN A 123 13.85 13.39 8.14
CA ASN A 123 13.44 12.79 9.40
C ASN A 123 14.63 12.09 10.06
N GLN A 124 15.37 12.83 10.89
CA GLN A 124 16.60 12.37 11.55
C GLN A 124 16.35 11.15 12.46
N THR A 125 15.22 11.11 13.18
CA THR A 125 14.84 9.94 14.00
C THR A 125 14.70 8.69 13.13
N LEU A 126 14.02 8.81 11.98
CA LEU A 126 13.83 7.68 11.07
C LEU A 126 15.15 7.24 10.43
N GLN A 127 16.02 8.18 10.03
CA GLN A 127 17.34 7.84 9.46
C GLN A 127 18.22 7.10 10.48
N ALA A 128 18.22 7.51 11.76
CA ALA A 128 18.93 6.79 12.82
C ALA A 128 18.42 5.36 13.02
N LEU A 129 17.10 5.15 13.01
CA LEU A 129 16.51 3.81 13.09
C LEU A 129 16.84 2.95 11.88
N LEU A 130 16.79 3.53 10.67
CA LEU A 130 17.15 2.83 9.43
C LEU A 130 18.65 2.54 9.35
N GLN A 131 19.51 3.31 10.02
CA GLN A 131 20.94 3.02 10.16
C GLN A 131 21.19 1.73 10.93
N ALA A 132 20.44 1.49 12.01
CA ALA A 132 20.49 0.21 12.73
C ALA A 132 20.01 -0.95 11.86
N VAL A 133 18.88 -0.77 11.14
CA VAL A 133 18.37 -1.78 10.18
C VAL A 133 19.41 -2.08 9.11
N LYS A 134 20.03 -1.05 8.52
CA LYS A 134 21.04 -1.22 7.47
C LYS A 134 22.27 -1.97 7.98
N ALA A 135 22.79 -1.61 9.16
CA ALA A 135 23.93 -2.30 9.75
C ALA A 135 23.65 -3.80 9.98
N ASP A 136 22.44 -4.12 10.43
CA ASP A 136 21.98 -5.49 10.60
C ASP A 136 21.86 -6.24 9.25
N MET A 137 21.30 -5.61 8.22
CA MET A 137 21.24 -6.18 6.86
C MET A 137 22.63 -6.40 6.25
N ASP A 138 23.57 -5.48 6.45
CA ASP A 138 24.96 -5.65 6.01
C ASP A 138 25.61 -6.86 6.72
N GLY A 139 25.30 -7.06 8.00
CA GLY A 139 25.74 -8.24 8.76
C GLY A 139 25.20 -9.53 8.14
N LEU A 140 23.91 -9.55 7.81
CA LEU A 140 23.28 -10.70 7.15
C LEU A 140 23.83 -10.96 5.74
N ALA A 141 24.17 -9.90 5.00
CA ALA A 141 24.74 -10.01 3.66
C ALA A 141 26.15 -10.62 3.66
N LYS A 142 26.93 -10.38 4.72
CA LYS A 142 28.24 -11.02 4.93
C LYS A 142 28.14 -12.50 5.29
N GLY A 143 26.93 -13.00 5.51
CA GLY A 143 26.62 -14.39 5.82
C GLY A 143 26.37 -14.59 7.31
N VAL A 144 25.30 -15.33 7.62
CA VAL A 144 25.03 -15.82 9.00
C VAL A 144 25.81 -17.11 9.28
N SER A 145 26.25 -17.78 8.21
CA SER A 145 27.15 -18.94 8.18
C SER A 145 27.86 -18.98 6.82
N GLU A 146 28.82 -19.88 6.64
CA GLU A 146 29.51 -20.09 5.35
C GLU A 146 28.56 -20.52 4.20
N VAL A 147 27.31 -20.90 4.52
CA VAL A 147 26.36 -21.51 3.56
C VAL A 147 25.29 -20.53 3.08
N TRP A 148 24.93 -19.50 3.86
CA TRP A 148 23.77 -18.65 3.58
C TRP A 148 24.13 -17.16 3.53
N THR A 149 23.87 -16.54 2.39
CA THR A 149 23.91 -15.07 2.20
C THR A 149 22.51 -14.50 2.07
N PHE A 150 22.30 -13.31 2.63
CA PHE A 150 21.03 -12.61 2.56
C PHE A 150 21.16 -11.37 1.68
N HIS A 151 20.21 -11.19 0.77
CA HIS A 151 20.17 -10.04 -0.12
C HIS A 151 18.85 -9.29 0.03
N VAL A 152 18.94 -7.97 0.17
CA VAL A 152 17.75 -7.11 0.11
C VAL A 152 17.31 -7.04 -1.35
N VAL A 153 16.06 -7.44 -1.63
CA VAL A 153 15.53 -7.48 -3.01
C VAL A 153 14.57 -6.34 -3.32
N ALA A 154 13.97 -5.72 -2.30
CA ALA A 154 13.03 -4.62 -2.46
C ALA A 154 12.91 -3.79 -1.16
N CYS A 155 12.65 -2.49 -1.32
CA CYS A 155 12.18 -1.59 -0.28
C CYS A 155 10.76 -1.17 -0.64
N LYS A 156 9.77 -1.56 0.16
CA LYS A 156 8.35 -1.26 -0.11
C LYS A 156 7.73 -0.43 1.00
N GLY A 157 6.68 0.31 0.65
CA GLY A 157 5.88 1.09 1.58
C GLY A 157 4.92 2.03 0.86
N ASP A 158 4.08 2.71 1.63
CA ASP A 158 3.31 3.81 1.08
C ASP A 158 4.23 4.97 0.67
N LEU A 159 3.77 5.84 -0.24
CA LEU A 159 4.59 6.93 -0.78
C LEU A 159 5.04 7.94 0.29
N LYS A 160 4.28 8.11 1.37
CA LYS A 160 4.65 9.03 2.45
C LYS A 160 5.81 8.45 3.26
N TYR A 161 5.73 7.18 3.63
CA TYR A 161 6.80 6.46 4.30
C TYR A 161 8.06 6.45 3.44
N LEU A 162 7.94 6.09 2.15
CA LEU A 162 9.08 6.09 1.23
C LEU A 162 9.73 7.48 1.11
N ALA A 163 8.93 8.55 1.05
CA ALA A 163 9.45 9.91 1.02
C ALA A 163 10.31 10.23 2.24
N GLN A 164 9.87 9.84 3.44
CA GLN A 164 10.62 10.10 4.68
C GLN A 164 11.83 9.16 4.83
N ALA A 165 11.67 7.87 4.50
CA ALA A 165 12.71 6.85 4.64
C ALA A 165 13.88 7.07 3.67
N LEU A 166 13.59 7.61 2.48
CA LEU A 166 14.58 7.84 1.42
C LEU A 166 14.92 9.31 1.21
N ASN A 167 14.51 10.20 2.11
CA ASN A 167 14.75 11.65 2.01
C ASN A 167 14.34 12.22 0.64
N LEU A 168 13.20 11.76 0.09
CA LEU A 168 12.78 12.12 -1.26
C LEU A 168 12.38 13.60 -1.32
N THR A 169 12.99 14.32 -2.25
CA THR A 169 12.67 15.70 -2.63
C THR A 169 11.52 15.76 -3.64
N ARG A 170 11.24 14.65 -4.32
CA ARG A 170 10.16 14.51 -5.33
C ARG A 170 9.15 13.46 -4.89
N PHE A 171 7.91 13.87 -4.64
CA PHE A 171 6.83 12.99 -4.19
C PHE A 171 5.45 13.70 -4.36
N PRO A 172 4.31 12.98 -4.26
CA PRO A 172 3.00 13.61 -4.38
C PRO A 172 2.80 14.72 -3.34
N GLY A 173 2.63 15.95 -3.81
CA GLY A 173 2.51 17.14 -2.97
C GLY A 173 3.53 18.23 -3.30
N CYS A 174 4.59 17.89 -4.04
CA CYS A 174 5.57 18.82 -4.59
C CYS A 174 5.30 19.14 -6.06
N GLU A 175 6.03 20.12 -6.63
CA GLU A 175 5.99 20.38 -8.08
C GLU A 175 6.48 19.16 -8.86
N GLU A 176 7.61 18.59 -8.45
CA GLU A 176 8.09 17.31 -8.96
C GLU A 176 7.41 16.17 -8.19
N VAL A 177 6.52 15.44 -8.86
CA VAL A 177 5.59 14.51 -8.19
C VAL A 177 6.11 13.08 -8.10
N CYS A 178 7.15 12.75 -8.89
CA CYS A 178 7.69 11.40 -9.03
C CYS A 178 9.15 11.33 -8.59
N PHE A 179 9.48 10.36 -7.72
CA PHE A 179 10.89 10.12 -7.37
C PHE A 179 11.66 9.34 -8.45
N ARG A 180 10.95 8.66 -9.35
CA ARG A 180 11.54 7.79 -10.39
C ARG A 180 11.90 8.53 -11.68
N CYS A 181 11.23 9.65 -11.97
CA CYS A 181 11.40 10.41 -13.21
C CYS A 181 11.20 11.90 -12.96
N LEU A 182 11.22 12.71 -14.03
CA LEU A 182 11.02 14.17 -13.96
C LEU A 182 9.56 14.61 -14.07
N ALA A 183 8.59 13.71 -13.86
CA ALA A 183 7.18 14.09 -13.93
C ALA A 183 6.84 15.13 -12.86
N SER A 184 6.11 16.16 -13.28
CA SER A 184 5.76 17.32 -12.46
C SER A 184 4.26 17.63 -12.53
N MET A 185 3.81 18.59 -11.72
CA MET A 185 2.48 19.19 -11.83
C MET A 185 2.29 19.99 -13.13
N GLY A 186 3.37 20.24 -13.88
CA GLY A 186 3.35 20.93 -15.17
C GLY A 186 3.23 22.46 -15.05
N ARG A 187 3.44 23.04 -13.86
CA ARG A 187 3.34 24.50 -13.67
C ARG A 187 4.56 25.23 -14.23
N GLN A 188 5.73 24.61 -14.10
CA GLN A 188 6.99 25.15 -14.60
C GLN A 188 7.31 24.68 -16.03
N ASP A 189 7.13 23.38 -16.31
CA ASP A 189 7.32 22.79 -17.63
C ASP A 189 6.12 21.90 -17.97
N PRO A 190 5.15 22.39 -18.78
CA PRO A 190 3.98 21.60 -19.19
C PRO A 190 4.33 20.30 -19.92
N SER A 191 5.52 20.19 -20.54
CA SER A 191 5.94 18.95 -21.21
C SER A 191 6.22 17.80 -20.23
N LEU A 192 6.45 18.13 -18.96
CA LEU A 192 6.71 17.17 -17.89
C LEU A 192 5.46 16.84 -17.06
N VAL A 193 4.27 17.27 -17.48
CA VAL A 193 3.04 17.06 -16.69
C VAL A 193 2.77 15.56 -16.46
N TYR A 194 2.56 15.17 -15.21
CA TYR A 194 2.37 13.76 -14.83
C TYR A 194 1.10 13.13 -15.43
N THR A 195 0.15 13.96 -15.87
CA THR A 195 -1.09 13.50 -16.50
C THR A 195 -0.89 13.06 -17.95
N ASP A 196 0.25 13.39 -18.57
CA ASP A 196 0.63 12.81 -19.85
C ASP A 196 1.18 11.39 -19.61
N LEU A 197 0.34 10.40 -19.88
CA LEU A 197 0.69 8.98 -19.77
C LEU A 197 1.06 8.36 -21.13
N SER A 198 1.17 9.18 -22.18
CA SER A 198 1.55 8.70 -23.52
C SER A 198 2.94 8.08 -23.51
N GLU A 199 3.22 7.19 -24.47
CA GLU A 199 4.55 6.59 -24.63
C GLU A 199 5.62 7.64 -24.97
N THR A 200 5.20 8.78 -25.53
CA THR A 200 6.05 9.91 -25.91
C THR A 200 6.22 10.96 -24.82
N ALA A 201 5.66 10.76 -23.63
CA ALA A 201 5.70 11.75 -22.56
C ALA A 201 7.13 12.12 -22.19
N ALA A 202 7.45 13.42 -22.07
CA ALA A 202 8.83 13.87 -21.95
C ALA A 202 9.54 13.38 -20.68
N TRP A 203 8.79 13.13 -19.60
CA TRP A 203 9.33 12.58 -18.36
C TRP A 203 9.86 11.13 -18.50
N ARG A 204 9.50 10.41 -19.56
CA ARG A 204 9.98 9.03 -19.84
C ARG A 204 11.39 9.00 -20.41
N THR A 205 11.76 10.02 -21.18
CA THR A 205 12.99 10.03 -21.98
C THR A 205 14.11 10.83 -21.33
N ARG A 206 13.77 11.76 -20.43
CA ARG A 206 14.77 12.57 -19.73
C ARG A 206 15.33 11.80 -18.53
N PRO A 207 16.67 11.69 -18.39
CA PRO A 207 17.27 11.11 -17.20
C PRO A 207 16.94 11.99 -15.98
N ALA A 208 16.52 11.35 -14.89
CA ALA A 208 16.25 12.02 -13.65
C ALA A 208 17.50 11.97 -12.75
N PRO A 209 17.88 13.08 -12.09
CA PRO A 209 18.89 13.03 -11.04
C PRO A 209 18.36 12.22 -9.84
N ASP A 210 19.25 11.92 -8.89
CA ASP A 210 18.86 11.29 -7.63
C ASP A 210 17.76 12.11 -6.93
N PRO A 211 16.73 11.45 -6.38
CA PRO A 211 15.57 12.13 -5.83
C PRO A 211 15.78 12.66 -4.41
N TRP A 212 17.00 12.77 -3.89
CA TRP A 212 17.26 13.21 -2.50
C TRP A 212 18.28 14.34 -2.47
N SER A 213 18.10 15.27 -1.52
CA SER A 213 19.10 16.30 -1.21
C SER A 213 20.18 15.76 -0.28
N GLU A 214 19.80 14.88 0.64
CA GLU A 214 20.69 14.18 1.55
C GLU A 214 20.55 12.68 1.32
N ARG A 215 21.67 12.02 1.03
CA ARG A 215 21.69 10.59 0.68
C ARG A 215 21.12 9.75 1.84
N PRO A 216 20.02 9.02 1.64
CA PRO A 216 19.38 8.28 2.74
C PRO A 216 20.17 7.04 3.11
N CYS A 217 20.06 6.62 4.37
CA CYS A 217 20.81 5.47 4.89
C CYS A 217 20.58 4.19 4.08
N LEU A 218 19.33 3.90 3.69
CA LEU A 218 19.02 2.69 2.92
C LEU A 218 19.68 2.67 1.54
N SER A 219 20.07 3.82 0.98
CA SER A 219 20.81 3.87 -0.29
C SER A 219 22.28 3.45 -0.20
N LEU A 220 22.74 3.17 1.02
CA LEU A 220 24.09 2.66 1.32
C LEU A 220 24.11 1.14 1.49
N LEU A 221 22.96 0.45 1.34
CA LEU A 221 22.92 -1.01 1.28
C LEU A 221 23.71 -1.49 0.05
N ASP A 222 24.41 -2.61 0.19
CA ASP A 222 25.13 -3.20 -0.94
C ASP A 222 24.14 -3.60 -2.06
N GLY A 223 24.53 -3.32 -3.30
CA GLY A 223 23.68 -3.51 -4.47
C GLY A 223 22.44 -2.61 -4.54
N PHE A 224 22.30 -1.59 -3.67
CA PHE A 224 21.12 -0.72 -3.69
C PHE A 224 20.91 -0.06 -5.04
N SER A 225 19.66 -0.09 -5.50
CA SER A 225 19.20 0.65 -6.66
C SER A 225 17.84 1.27 -6.37
N LEU A 226 17.57 2.47 -6.90
CA LEU A 226 16.21 3.05 -6.88
C LEU A 226 15.16 2.12 -7.51
N ARG A 227 15.56 1.19 -8.39
CA ARG A 227 14.67 0.17 -8.95
C ARG A 227 14.15 -0.81 -7.91
N MET A 228 14.85 -0.98 -6.79
CA MET A 228 14.42 -1.80 -5.66
C MET A 228 13.31 -1.12 -4.84
N VAL A 229 13.14 0.20 -4.98
CA VAL A 229 12.12 0.96 -4.24
C VAL A 229 10.76 0.78 -4.91
N SER A 230 9.98 -0.17 -4.43
CA SER A 230 8.68 -0.51 -5.02
C SER A 230 7.57 0.32 -4.39
N THR A 231 6.75 0.95 -5.24
CA THR A 231 5.55 1.66 -4.76
C THR A 231 4.45 0.66 -4.48
N ASP A 232 3.78 0.80 -3.34
CA ASP A 232 2.76 -0.15 -2.94
C ASP A 232 1.57 -0.22 -3.93
N TRP A 233 1.32 -1.43 -4.45
CA TRP A 233 0.16 -1.75 -5.29
C TRP A 233 -1.16 -1.45 -4.57
N MET A 234 -1.30 -1.80 -3.30
CA MET A 234 -2.54 -1.58 -2.55
C MET A 234 -2.88 -0.08 -2.47
N HIS A 235 -1.93 0.75 -2.09
CA HIS A 235 -2.14 2.20 -2.01
C HIS A 235 -2.29 2.87 -3.39
N THR A 236 -1.58 2.39 -4.41
CA THR A 236 -1.60 2.99 -5.76
C THR A 236 -2.84 2.58 -6.54
N TRP A 237 -3.12 1.29 -6.61
CA TRP A 237 -4.27 0.71 -7.29
C TRP A 237 -5.55 0.83 -6.44
N HIS A 238 -5.73 -0.01 -5.42
CA HIS A 238 -7.00 -0.15 -4.69
C HIS A 238 -7.42 1.13 -3.95
N LEU A 239 -6.51 1.78 -3.21
CA LEU A 239 -6.80 3.01 -2.47
C LEU A 239 -6.56 4.29 -3.29
N GLY A 240 -6.34 4.14 -4.60
CA GLY A 240 -6.04 5.22 -5.53
C GLY A 240 -6.88 5.10 -6.79
N VAL A 241 -6.26 4.58 -7.84
CA VAL A 241 -6.79 4.55 -9.20
C VAL A 241 -8.11 3.76 -9.32
N ALA A 242 -8.16 2.57 -8.75
CA ALA A 242 -9.36 1.73 -8.76
C ALA A 242 -10.56 2.40 -8.07
N ARG A 243 -10.30 3.03 -6.93
CA ARG A 243 -11.33 3.76 -6.16
C ARG A 243 -11.95 4.89 -6.97
N ASP A 244 -11.15 5.58 -7.78
CA ASP A 244 -11.61 6.66 -8.65
C ASP A 244 -12.50 6.11 -9.77
N LEU A 245 -12.09 5.01 -10.40
CA LEU A 245 -12.91 4.32 -11.41
C LEU A 245 -14.25 3.87 -10.83
N VAL A 246 -14.24 3.17 -9.69
CA VAL A 246 -15.47 2.69 -9.03
C VAL A 246 -16.37 3.88 -8.67
N GLY A 247 -15.80 4.96 -8.12
CA GLY A 247 -16.55 6.18 -7.83
C GLY A 247 -17.26 6.75 -9.06
N ALA A 248 -16.51 6.92 -10.16
CA ALA A 248 -17.01 7.43 -11.44
C ALA A 248 -18.11 6.54 -12.02
N ALA A 249 -17.82 5.25 -12.15
CA ALA A 249 -18.73 4.27 -12.73
C ALA A 249 -20.05 4.22 -11.97
N MET A 250 -19.99 4.15 -10.64
CA MET A 250 -21.19 4.09 -9.80
C MET A 250 -22.03 5.36 -9.93
N LYS A 251 -21.42 6.55 -9.95
CA LYS A 251 -22.15 7.83 -10.13
C LYS A 251 -22.82 7.89 -11.51
N ILE A 252 -22.11 7.48 -12.56
CA ILE A 252 -22.62 7.45 -13.93
C ILE A 252 -23.83 6.51 -14.02
N CYS A 253 -23.69 5.25 -13.60
CA CYS A 253 -24.76 4.26 -13.66
C CYS A 253 -25.97 4.65 -12.79
N LEU A 254 -25.75 5.19 -11.59
CA LEU A 254 -26.85 5.66 -10.73
C LEU A 254 -27.62 6.83 -11.34
N LYS A 255 -26.93 7.74 -12.05
CA LYS A 255 -27.57 8.89 -12.74
C LYS A 255 -28.30 8.47 -14.01
N SER A 256 -27.73 7.58 -14.81
CA SER A 256 -28.30 7.12 -16.09
C SER A 256 -29.47 6.14 -15.95
N GLN A 257 -29.96 5.90 -14.74
CA GLN A 257 -31.01 4.92 -14.45
C GLN A 257 -30.62 3.49 -14.89
N PHE A 258 -29.32 3.19 -14.85
CA PHE A 258 -28.79 1.86 -15.12
C PHE A 258 -29.46 0.82 -14.23
N TRP A 259 -29.55 1.09 -12.94
CA TRP A 259 -30.34 0.30 -12.01
C TRP A 259 -31.75 0.87 -11.86
N PRO A 260 -32.79 0.03 -11.85
CA PRO A 260 -34.17 0.49 -11.76
C PRO A 260 -34.44 1.16 -10.41
N GLY A 261 -35.32 2.16 -10.42
CA GLY A 261 -35.79 2.82 -9.22
C GLY A 261 -36.22 4.26 -9.48
N PRO A 262 -37.34 4.71 -8.87
CA PRO A 262 -37.91 6.04 -9.13
C PRO A 262 -37.02 7.17 -8.60
N ASN A 263 -36.13 6.88 -7.66
CA ASN A 263 -35.24 7.85 -7.06
C ASN A 263 -33.92 7.21 -6.65
N LEU A 264 -32.94 8.05 -6.36
CA LEU A 264 -31.58 7.63 -6.05
C LEU A 264 -31.48 6.68 -4.82
N PRO A 265 -32.20 6.90 -3.70
CA PRO A 265 -32.23 5.93 -2.60
C PRO A 265 -32.68 4.53 -3.02
N ARG A 266 -33.74 4.42 -3.84
CA ARG A 266 -34.21 3.12 -4.35
C ARG A 266 -33.19 2.47 -5.26
N ARG A 267 -32.51 3.23 -6.11
CA ARG A 267 -31.41 2.73 -6.96
C ARG A 267 -30.25 2.21 -6.12
N PHE A 268 -29.85 2.92 -5.06
CA PHE A 268 -28.82 2.43 -4.12
C PHE A 268 -29.23 1.12 -3.44
N SER A 269 -30.50 0.98 -3.03
CA SER A 269 -31.01 -0.27 -2.46
C SER A 269 -30.92 -1.43 -3.45
N GLU A 270 -31.27 -1.18 -4.72
CA GLU A 270 -31.16 -2.20 -5.77
C GLU A 270 -29.70 -2.61 -6.01
N VAL A 271 -28.79 -1.64 -6.11
CA VAL A 271 -27.35 -1.94 -6.23
C VAL A 271 -26.85 -2.74 -5.03
N GLN A 272 -27.27 -2.39 -3.82
CA GLN A 272 -26.85 -3.09 -2.60
C GLN A 272 -27.33 -4.54 -2.60
N ARG A 273 -28.55 -4.81 -3.09
CA ARG A 273 -29.09 -6.15 -3.25
C ARG A 273 -28.25 -6.95 -4.25
N ARG A 274 -28.05 -6.41 -5.46
CA ARG A 274 -27.23 -7.06 -6.50
C ARG A 274 -25.79 -7.32 -6.05
N LEU A 275 -25.18 -6.38 -5.34
CA LEU A 275 -23.84 -6.57 -4.76
C LEU A 275 -23.81 -7.70 -3.73
N ASN A 276 -24.88 -7.86 -2.92
CA ASN A 276 -24.97 -8.98 -1.98
C ASN A 276 -25.11 -10.32 -2.71
N ASP A 277 -25.96 -10.37 -3.74
CA ASP A 277 -26.13 -11.56 -4.57
C ASP A 277 -24.81 -11.94 -5.27
N PHE A 278 -24.14 -10.96 -5.87
CA PHE A 278 -22.84 -11.13 -6.52
C PHE A 278 -21.78 -11.68 -5.57
N LYS A 279 -21.67 -11.13 -4.35
CA LYS A 279 -20.75 -11.63 -3.32
C LYS A 279 -21.05 -13.08 -2.94
N ALA A 280 -22.32 -13.40 -2.72
CA ALA A 280 -22.74 -14.75 -2.34
C ALA A 280 -22.40 -15.75 -3.46
N GLN A 281 -22.70 -15.41 -4.70
CA GLN A 281 -22.40 -16.23 -5.88
C GLN A 281 -20.90 -16.50 -6.04
N HIS A 282 -20.04 -15.53 -5.74
CA HIS A 282 -18.59 -15.63 -5.94
C HIS A 282 -17.80 -15.97 -4.67
N GLY A 283 -18.47 -16.23 -3.54
CA GLY A 283 -17.81 -16.51 -2.26
C GLY A 283 -16.96 -15.34 -1.74
N LEU A 284 -17.32 -14.09 -2.07
CA LEU A 284 -16.54 -12.90 -1.73
C LEU A 284 -17.01 -12.28 -0.40
N GLN A 285 -16.07 -11.73 0.35
CA GLN A 285 -16.34 -11.01 1.60
C GLN A 285 -16.12 -9.51 1.42
N MET A 286 -16.96 -8.69 2.05
CA MET A 286 -16.83 -7.24 2.12
C MET A 286 -17.13 -6.73 3.53
N HIS A 287 -16.36 -5.75 3.97
CA HIS A 287 -16.62 -5.00 5.20
C HIS A 287 -17.65 -3.88 4.98
N LEU A 288 -17.90 -3.49 3.72
CA LEU A 288 -18.93 -2.52 3.38
C LEU A 288 -20.33 -3.05 3.74
N LYS A 289 -20.94 -2.46 4.78
CA LYS A 289 -22.30 -2.80 5.23
C LYS A 289 -23.41 -2.19 4.36
N ARG A 290 -23.19 -0.96 3.87
CA ARG A 290 -24.18 -0.19 3.11
C ARG A 290 -23.49 0.76 2.15
N LEU A 291 -23.93 0.73 0.89
CA LEU A 291 -23.58 1.70 -0.12
C LEU A 291 -24.42 2.98 0.02
N SER A 292 -23.77 4.13 -0.10
CA SER A 292 -24.39 5.45 0.08
C SER A 292 -23.66 6.52 -0.73
N LYS A 293 -24.26 7.72 -0.88
CA LYS A 293 -23.58 8.89 -1.46
C LYS A 293 -22.25 9.21 -0.75
N SER A 294 -22.23 9.15 0.58
CA SER A 294 -21.01 9.42 1.37
C SER A 294 -19.90 8.43 1.07
N ARG A 295 -20.23 7.16 0.81
CA ARG A 295 -19.27 6.14 0.38
C ARG A 295 -18.75 6.34 -1.03
N LEU A 296 -19.46 7.10 -1.87
CA LEU A 296 -19.01 7.47 -3.20
C LEU A 296 -18.38 8.87 -3.25
N ALA A 297 -18.18 9.53 -2.10
CA ALA A 297 -17.77 10.93 -2.03
C ALA A 297 -18.59 11.81 -3.00
N TRP A 298 -19.88 11.48 -3.17
CA TRP A 298 -20.73 12.12 -4.15
C TRP A 298 -21.23 13.44 -3.57
N GLU A 299 -20.38 14.44 -3.68
CA GLU A 299 -20.64 15.84 -3.34
C GLU A 299 -20.60 16.68 -4.63
N ASP A 300 -21.37 17.76 -4.66
CA ASP A 300 -21.37 18.67 -5.80
C ASP A 300 -20.01 19.38 -5.93
N GLY A 301 -19.56 19.61 -7.16
CA GLY A 301 -18.25 20.22 -7.41
C GLY A 301 -17.04 19.30 -7.18
N THR A 302 -17.25 18.00 -6.94
CA THR A 302 -16.14 17.03 -6.77
C THR A 302 -16.30 15.80 -7.66
N CYS A 303 -15.16 15.20 -8.03
CA CYS A 303 -15.15 13.88 -8.66
C CYS A 303 -15.51 12.81 -7.61
N PRO A 304 -16.39 11.85 -7.92
CA PRO A 304 -16.73 10.77 -7.01
C PRO A 304 -15.56 9.84 -6.75
N GLU A 305 -15.52 9.26 -5.55
CA GLU A 305 -14.48 8.33 -5.11
C GLU A 305 -15.10 7.27 -4.20
N PHE A 306 -14.82 5.99 -4.43
CA PHE A 306 -15.30 4.91 -3.56
C PHE A 306 -14.52 4.81 -2.22
N LYS A 307 -14.97 5.54 -1.19
CA LYS A 307 -14.40 5.59 0.16
C LYS A 307 -14.70 4.30 0.97
N SER A 308 -14.01 3.21 0.62
CA SER A 308 -13.98 1.96 1.40
C SER A 308 -12.57 1.41 1.57
N SER A 309 -12.46 0.25 2.23
CA SER A 309 -11.20 -0.49 2.34
C SER A 309 -10.65 -0.90 0.98
N ALA A 310 -9.35 -1.21 0.91
CA ALA A 310 -8.74 -1.68 -0.31
C ALA A 310 -9.39 -3.00 -0.79
N ALA A 311 -9.69 -3.91 0.16
CA ALA A 311 -10.30 -5.21 -0.13
C ALA A 311 -11.71 -5.03 -0.72
N ASP A 312 -12.54 -4.17 -0.12
CA ASP A 312 -13.85 -3.83 -0.67
C ASP A 312 -13.73 -3.21 -2.07
N THR A 313 -12.69 -2.40 -2.32
CA THR A 313 -12.49 -1.79 -3.63
C THR A 313 -12.19 -2.85 -4.67
N GLY A 314 -11.39 -3.86 -4.33
CA GLY A 314 -11.14 -4.99 -5.24
C GLY A 314 -12.40 -5.76 -5.62
N VAL A 315 -13.29 -6.01 -4.66
CA VAL A 315 -14.61 -6.64 -4.93
C VAL A 315 -15.50 -5.72 -5.77
N MET A 316 -15.51 -4.42 -5.49
CA MET A 316 -16.33 -3.47 -6.22
C MET A 316 -15.92 -3.29 -7.68
N ILE A 317 -14.62 -3.36 -8.02
CA ILE A 317 -14.19 -3.34 -9.43
C ILE A 317 -14.81 -4.51 -10.17
N ARG A 318 -14.69 -5.72 -9.61
CA ARG A 318 -15.23 -6.95 -10.21
C ARG A 318 -16.75 -6.90 -10.38
N PHE A 319 -17.45 -6.42 -9.35
CA PHE A 319 -18.90 -6.20 -9.42
C PHE A 319 -19.29 -5.21 -10.52
N VAL A 320 -18.61 -4.06 -10.60
CA VAL A 320 -18.88 -3.04 -11.63
C VAL A 320 -18.58 -3.57 -13.03
N ALA A 321 -17.48 -4.29 -13.22
CA ALA A 321 -17.13 -4.91 -14.49
C ALA A 321 -18.20 -5.95 -14.92
N SER A 322 -18.67 -6.78 -13.99
CA SER A 322 -19.75 -7.74 -14.23
C SER A 322 -21.04 -7.05 -14.67
N GLU A 323 -21.54 -6.07 -13.91
CA GLU A 323 -22.79 -5.38 -14.25
C GLU A 323 -22.70 -4.67 -15.61
N LEU A 324 -21.56 -4.04 -15.91
CA LEU A 324 -21.33 -3.33 -17.17
C LEU A 324 -21.13 -4.26 -18.37
N SER A 325 -20.78 -5.53 -18.14
CA SER A 325 -20.70 -6.54 -19.20
C SER A 325 -22.09 -7.01 -19.63
N ASP A 326 -23.04 -7.07 -18.71
CA ASP A 326 -24.42 -7.48 -18.99
C ASP A 326 -25.24 -6.37 -19.64
N ARG A 327 -24.91 -5.10 -19.34
CA ARG A 327 -25.62 -3.94 -19.86
C ARG A 327 -24.66 -2.77 -20.01
N LEU A 328 -24.71 -2.12 -21.16
CA LEU A 328 -23.91 -0.92 -21.42
C LEU A 328 -24.57 0.33 -20.84
N VAL A 329 -23.73 1.28 -20.44
CA VAL A 329 -24.17 2.66 -20.19
C VAL A 329 -24.35 3.35 -21.54
N SER A 330 -25.40 4.15 -21.68
CA SER A 330 -25.61 4.98 -22.86
C SER A 330 -24.51 6.03 -23.08
N GLU A 331 -24.46 6.61 -24.28
CA GLU A 331 -23.68 7.81 -24.57
C GLU A 331 -23.77 8.87 -23.45
N PRO A 332 -22.67 9.58 -23.13
CA PRO A 332 -21.40 9.59 -23.86
C PRO A 332 -20.34 8.58 -23.34
N TYR A 333 -20.70 7.72 -22.37
CA TYR A 333 -19.71 6.94 -21.59
C TYR A 333 -19.69 5.45 -21.93
N GLU A 334 -19.93 5.08 -23.19
CA GLU A 334 -20.00 3.69 -23.63
C GLU A 334 -18.69 2.92 -23.38
N GLY A 335 -17.54 3.61 -23.45
CA GLY A 335 -16.22 3.05 -23.15
C GLY A 335 -16.00 2.69 -21.67
N LEU A 336 -16.95 3.00 -20.77
CA LEU A 336 -16.85 2.69 -19.34
C LEU A 336 -16.81 1.17 -19.09
N ALA A 337 -17.58 0.38 -19.85
CA ALA A 337 -17.61 -1.07 -19.71
C ALA A 337 -16.23 -1.69 -19.99
N ALA A 338 -15.61 -1.33 -21.11
CA ALA A 338 -14.26 -1.77 -21.45
C ALA A 338 -13.23 -1.32 -20.40
N CYS A 339 -13.31 -0.07 -19.93
CA CYS A 339 -12.41 0.43 -18.89
C CYS A 339 -12.54 -0.33 -17.56
N ALA A 340 -13.77 -0.67 -17.15
CA ALA A 340 -14.03 -1.45 -15.93
C ALA A 340 -13.56 -2.90 -16.07
N TRP A 341 -13.80 -3.53 -17.21
CA TRP A 341 -13.32 -4.87 -17.51
C TRP A 341 -11.80 -4.94 -17.49
N LEU A 342 -11.11 -4.02 -18.17
CA LEU A 342 -9.64 -3.95 -18.16
C LEU A 342 -9.06 -3.75 -16.76
N ALA A 343 -9.74 -2.97 -15.90
CA ALA A 343 -9.34 -2.80 -14.52
C ALA A 343 -9.46 -4.10 -13.72
N ASP A 344 -10.54 -4.85 -13.91
CA ASP A 344 -10.73 -6.15 -13.26
C ASP A 344 -9.67 -7.17 -13.72
N GLN A 345 -9.43 -7.25 -15.03
CA GLN A 345 -8.42 -8.14 -15.61
C GLN A 345 -7.00 -7.79 -15.15
N LEU A 346 -6.64 -6.51 -15.08
CA LEU A 346 -5.35 -6.08 -14.53
C LEU A 346 -5.20 -6.49 -13.06
N GLN A 347 -6.23 -6.27 -12.25
CA GLN A 347 -6.22 -6.68 -10.85
C GLN A 347 -6.08 -8.20 -10.71
N GLU A 348 -6.82 -8.96 -11.51
CA GLU A 348 -6.79 -10.42 -11.51
C GLU A 348 -5.40 -10.95 -11.88
N ALA A 349 -4.78 -10.42 -12.95
CA ALA A 349 -3.43 -10.77 -13.37
C ALA A 349 -2.39 -10.51 -12.27
N VAL A 350 -2.42 -9.33 -11.62
CA VAL A 350 -1.47 -8.97 -10.56
C VAL A 350 -1.67 -9.80 -9.29
N MET A 351 -2.92 -10.03 -8.89
CA MET A 351 -3.24 -10.66 -7.61
C MET A 351 -3.17 -12.19 -7.65
N ARG A 352 -3.30 -12.81 -8.83
CA ARG A 352 -3.13 -14.26 -9.00
C ARG A 352 -1.69 -14.69 -9.24
N ALA A 353 -0.83 -13.77 -9.68
CA ALA A 353 0.52 -14.13 -10.03
C ALA A 353 1.32 -14.67 -8.84
N GLY A 354 2.25 -15.59 -9.14
CA GLY A 354 3.21 -16.10 -8.18
C GLY A 354 4.16 -15.01 -7.64
N LEU A 355 5.14 -15.41 -6.83
CA LEU A 355 6.15 -14.48 -6.31
C LEU A 355 6.93 -13.80 -7.45
N PHE A 356 7.19 -14.54 -8.52
CA PHE A 356 7.84 -14.09 -9.73
C PHE A 356 6.91 -14.28 -10.93
N LEU A 357 6.86 -13.29 -11.80
CA LEU A 357 6.00 -13.28 -12.99
C LEU A 357 6.61 -14.15 -14.10
N SER A 358 5.81 -15.04 -14.66
CA SER A 358 6.06 -15.71 -15.94
C SER A 358 5.99 -14.71 -17.11
N GLU A 359 6.43 -15.12 -18.31
CA GLU A 359 6.46 -14.22 -19.47
C GLU A 359 5.05 -13.82 -19.90
N SER A 360 4.13 -14.79 -19.87
CA SER A 360 2.72 -14.55 -20.11
C SER A 360 2.12 -13.57 -19.09
N GLU A 361 2.48 -13.66 -17.80
CA GLU A 361 1.96 -12.73 -16.78
C GLU A 361 2.52 -11.31 -16.95
N VAL A 362 3.79 -11.18 -17.37
CA VAL A 362 4.38 -9.88 -17.74
C VAL A 362 3.62 -9.27 -18.92
N GLU A 363 3.41 -10.04 -19.99
CA GLU A 363 2.68 -9.58 -21.17
C GLU A 363 1.24 -9.18 -20.85
N GLN A 364 0.51 -10.01 -20.10
CA GLN A 364 -0.86 -9.70 -19.67
C GLN A 364 -0.92 -8.44 -18.81
N THR A 365 -0.01 -8.29 -17.85
CA THR A 365 0.04 -7.10 -16.97
C THR A 365 0.28 -5.83 -17.79
N LEU A 366 1.22 -5.87 -18.74
CA LEU A 366 1.51 -4.76 -19.66
C LEU A 366 0.30 -4.43 -20.55
N MET A 367 -0.29 -5.44 -21.17
CA MET A 367 -1.44 -5.29 -22.07
C MET A 367 -2.64 -4.69 -21.35
N TYR A 368 -3.11 -5.32 -20.27
CA TYR A 368 -4.26 -4.83 -19.51
C TYR A 368 -3.97 -3.48 -18.86
N GLY A 369 -2.76 -3.29 -18.33
CA GLY A 369 -2.33 -2.05 -17.70
C GLY A 369 -2.34 -0.86 -18.64
N ARG A 370 -1.71 -0.98 -19.82
CA ARG A 370 -1.67 0.10 -20.82
C ARG A 370 -3.05 0.39 -21.39
N ALA A 371 -3.81 -0.65 -21.74
CA ALA A 371 -5.17 -0.50 -22.27
C ALA A 371 -6.09 0.17 -21.23
N PHE A 372 -5.99 -0.20 -19.95
CA PHE A 372 -6.73 0.43 -18.87
C PHE A 372 -6.41 1.92 -18.75
N LEU A 373 -5.12 2.29 -18.67
CA LEU A 373 -4.69 3.68 -18.55
C LEU A 373 -5.18 4.53 -19.72
N ALA A 374 -5.02 4.04 -20.95
CA ALA A 374 -5.51 4.70 -22.15
C ALA A 374 -7.03 4.91 -22.12
N SER A 375 -7.78 3.88 -21.75
CA SER A 375 -9.26 3.92 -21.65
C SER A 375 -9.72 4.91 -20.58
N TYR A 376 -9.09 4.90 -19.40
CA TYR A 376 -9.41 5.84 -18.32
C TYR A 376 -9.12 7.29 -18.74
N MET A 377 -7.95 7.56 -19.34
CA MET A 377 -7.60 8.91 -19.78
C MET A 377 -8.52 9.43 -20.88
N LYS A 378 -9.00 8.55 -21.78
CA LYS A 378 -10.02 8.91 -22.78
C LYS A 378 -11.32 9.34 -22.12
N LEU A 379 -11.82 8.58 -21.14
CA LEU A 379 -13.02 8.92 -20.37
C LEU A 379 -12.85 10.21 -19.56
N ALA A 380 -11.67 10.42 -18.97
CA ALA A 380 -11.36 11.64 -18.23
C ALA A 380 -11.31 12.88 -19.12
N LYS A 381 -10.67 12.78 -20.28
CA LYS A 381 -10.66 13.86 -21.29
C LYS A 381 -12.08 14.20 -21.75
N LEU A 382 -12.89 13.18 -22.03
CA LEU A 382 -14.29 13.37 -22.43
C LEU A 382 -15.11 14.08 -21.35
N ALA A 383 -15.03 13.61 -20.11
CA ALA A 383 -15.74 14.25 -19.00
C ALA A 383 -15.28 15.71 -18.79
N ASN A 384 -13.98 15.98 -18.90
CA ASN A 384 -13.44 17.33 -18.82
C ASN A 384 -13.96 18.26 -19.93
N VAL A 385 -13.99 17.81 -21.19
CA VAL A 385 -14.58 18.57 -22.32
C VAL A 385 -16.05 18.92 -22.04
N ARG A 386 -16.78 17.99 -21.41
CA ARG A 386 -18.18 18.17 -21.03
C ARG A 386 -18.38 18.95 -19.72
N ARG A 387 -17.30 19.38 -19.06
CA ARG A 387 -17.31 20.02 -17.74
C ARG A 387 -17.98 19.15 -16.66
N GLU A 388 -17.86 17.83 -16.80
CA GLU A 388 -18.41 16.84 -15.88
C GLU A 388 -17.29 16.31 -14.96
N LEU A 389 -17.50 16.43 -13.65
CA LEU A 389 -16.55 15.96 -12.64
C LEU A 389 -16.81 14.49 -12.30
N TYR A 390 -16.36 13.60 -13.18
CA TYR A 390 -16.46 12.14 -13.01
C TYR A 390 -15.13 11.45 -12.79
N PHE A 391 -14.12 11.74 -13.61
CA PHE A 391 -12.86 11.02 -13.58
C PHE A 391 -11.74 11.91 -13.05
N LYS A 392 -11.19 11.52 -11.90
CA LYS A 392 -10.12 12.25 -11.23
C LYS A 392 -8.77 11.71 -11.68
N VAL A 393 -7.93 12.56 -12.26
CA VAL A 393 -6.54 12.21 -12.56
C VAL A 393 -5.64 12.76 -11.45
N ARG A 394 -4.82 11.89 -10.86
CA ARG A 394 -3.90 12.21 -9.77
C ARG A 394 -2.57 11.50 -9.94
N PRO A 395 -1.49 11.89 -9.23
CA PRO A 395 -0.15 11.31 -9.41
C PRO A 395 -0.10 9.78 -9.31
N LYS A 396 -1.05 9.14 -8.60
CA LYS A 396 -1.15 7.67 -8.53
C LYS A 396 -1.33 6.98 -9.90
N TYR A 397 -1.93 7.64 -10.90
CA TYR A 397 -2.01 7.09 -12.26
C TYR A 397 -0.63 7.02 -12.93
N HIS A 398 0.19 8.05 -12.69
CA HIS A 398 1.57 8.09 -13.15
C HIS A 398 2.43 7.02 -12.43
N TYR A 399 2.29 6.87 -11.11
CA TYR A 399 2.94 5.77 -10.39
C TYR A 399 2.48 4.38 -10.84
N LEU A 400 1.18 4.22 -11.15
CA LEU A 400 0.67 2.98 -11.72
C LEU A 400 1.32 2.68 -13.08
N THR A 401 1.59 3.71 -13.89
CA THR A 401 2.31 3.56 -15.17
C THR A 401 3.70 2.99 -14.94
N HIS A 402 4.44 3.54 -13.98
CA HIS A 402 5.74 2.98 -13.59
C HIS A 402 5.61 1.54 -13.09
N LEU A 403 4.63 1.21 -12.24
CA LEU A 403 4.43 -0.15 -11.76
C LEU A 403 4.18 -1.15 -12.89
N ILE A 404 3.31 -0.80 -13.84
CA ILE A 404 2.99 -1.66 -15.00
C ILE A 404 4.23 -1.88 -15.85
N GLU A 405 5.05 -0.85 -16.08
CA GLU A 405 6.24 -0.98 -16.94
C GLU A 405 7.42 -1.63 -16.21
N ASP A 406 7.49 -1.49 -14.89
CA ASP A 406 8.54 -2.09 -14.06
C ASP A 406 8.54 -3.62 -14.19
N VAL A 407 7.39 -4.25 -14.44
CA VAL A 407 7.31 -5.71 -14.65
C VAL A 407 8.10 -6.20 -15.87
N GLN A 408 8.34 -5.32 -16.86
CA GLN A 408 9.14 -5.63 -18.03
C GLN A 408 10.64 -5.40 -17.77
N THR A 409 10.98 -4.36 -17.02
CA THR A 409 12.36 -3.89 -16.86
C THR A 409 13.05 -4.40 -15.60
N ARG A 410 12.30 -4.90 -14.62
CA ARG A 410 12.82 -5.36 -13.33
C ARG A 410 13.46 -6.74 -13.51
N PRO A 411 14.78 -6.90 -13.31
CA PRO A 411 15.46 -8.17 -13.52
C PRO A 411 14.91 -9.32 -12.65
N SER A 412 14.46 -9.01 -11.43
CA SER A 412 13.92 -10.03 -10.52
C SER A 412 12.55 -10.56 -10.93
N ARG A 413 11.82 -9.87 -11.83
CA ARG A 413 10.44 -10.21 -12.21
C ARG A 413 9.48 -10.38 -11.02
N ARG A 414 9.81 -9.80 -9.87
CA ARG A 414 9.00 -9.90 -8.65
C ARG A 414 7.62 -9.29 -8.89
N SER A 415 6.57 -10.05 -8.57
CA SER A 415 5.19 -9.66 -8.79
C SER A 415 4.77 -8.44 -7.97
N LEU A 416 3.99 -7.55 -8.58
CA LEU A 416 3.44 -6.35 -7.95
C LEU A 416 2.50 -6.70 -6.78
N GLY A 417 1.82 -7.84 -6.86
CA GLY A 417 0.95 -8.34 -5.80
C GLY A 417 1.72 -8.65 -4.52
N TRP A 418 2.97 -9.10 -4.64
CA TRP A 418 3.85 -9.42 -3.51
C TRP A 418 4.57 -8.20 -2.92
N ASP A 419 4.62 -7.10 -3.66
CA ASP A 419 5.10 -5.81 -3.18
C ASP A 419 4.01 -4.96 -2.53
N SER A 420 2.79 -5.48 -2.48
CA SER A 420 1.69 -4.81 -1.81
C SER A 420 1.87 -4.80 -0.27
N CYS A 421 1.27 -3.81 0.38
CA CYS A 421 1.36 -3.60 1.82
C CYS A 421 0.12 -4.09 2.61
N TRP A 422 -0.63 -5.07 2.09
CA TRP A 422 -1.82 -5.61 2.78
C TRP A 422 -1.48 -6.17 4.17
N ILE A 423 -0.46 -7.04 4.20
CA ILE A 423 -0.02 -7.73 5.43
C ILE A 423 0.55 -6.73 6.41
N ASP A 424 1.34 -5.77 5.92
CA ASP A 424 1.95 -4.70 6.70
C ASP A 424 0.86 -3.87 7.39
N GLU A 425 -0.18 -3.47 6.68
CA GLU A 425 -1.28 -2.65 7.20
C GLU A 425 -2.11 -3.40 8.28
N ASP A 426 -2.40 -4.68 8.07
CA ASP A 426 -3.09 -5.49 9.08
C ASP A 426 -2.22 -5.72 10.32
N TRP A 427 -0.90 -5.90 10.13
CA TRP A 427 0.06 -5.98 11.22
C TRP A 427 0.13 -4.68 12.02
N VAL A 428 0.18 -3.53 11.35
CA VAL A 428 0.10 -2.21 11.98
C VAL A 428 -1.17 -2.09 12.82
N LYS A 429 -2.34 -2.50 12.33
CA LYS A 429 -3.58 -2.48 13.13
C LYS A 429 -3.52 -3.37 14.36
N VAL A 430 -2.88 -4.53 14.27
CA VAL A 430 -2.66 -5.44 15.42
C VAL A 430 -1.78 -4.74 16.46
N ASN A 431 -0.65 -4.17 16.03
CA ASN A 431 0.28 -3.45 16.90
C ASN A 431 -0.40 -2.24 17.56
N LEU A 432 -1.18 -1.45 16.81
CA LEU A 432 -1.93 -0.32 17.34
C LEU A 432 -2.96 -0.72 18.41
N ARG A 433 -3.63 -1.87 18.25
CA ARG A 433 -4.53 -2.39 19.29
C ARG A 433 -3.78 -2.78 20.56
N MET A 434 -2.55 -3.27 20.44
CA MET A 434 -1.70 -3.57 21.60
C MET A 434 -1.22 -2.29 22.29
N LEU A 435 -0.70 -1.33 21.52
CA LEU A 435 -0.19 -0.05 22.05
C LEU A 435 -1.25 0.71 22.85
N ARG A 436 -2.52 0.71 22.40
CA ARG A 436 -3.65 1.34 23.12
C ARG A 436 -3.93 0.77 24.51
N ARG A 437 -3.35 -0.38 24.85
CA ARG A 437 -3.53 -1.05 26.15
C ARG A 437 -2.28 -0.92 27.04
N MET A 438 -1.28 -0.17 26.62
CA MET A 438 0.01 -0.03 27.30
C MET A 438 0.25 1.41 27.73
N SER A 439 1.14 1.61 28.70
CA SER A 439 1.65 2.94 29.04
C SER A 439 2.44 3.51 27.87
N ALA A 440 2.21 4.77 27.51
CA ALA A 440 2.94 5.45 26.43
C ALA A 440 4.47 5.41 26.61
N ARG A 441 4.94 5.36 27.87
CA ARG A 441 6.37 5.31 28.21
C ARG A 441 7.04 3.99 27.84
N THR A 442 6.34 2.86 27.96
CA THR A 442 6.92 1.51 27.79
C THR A 442 6.32 0.75 26.62
N CYS A 443 5.40 1.36 25.87
CA CYS A 443 4.62 0.69 24.84
C CYS A 443 5.48 0.18 23.67
N HIS A 444 6.53 0.91 23.29
CA HIS A 444 7.44 0.52 22.21
C HIS A 444 8.25 -0.73 22.57
N GLU A 445 8.78 -0.77 23.79
CA GLU A 445 9.60 -1.88 24.28
C GLU A 445 8.74 -3.13 24.47
N HIS A 446 7.57 -2.98 25.11
CA HIS A 446 6.62 -4.07 25.30
C HIS A 446 6.07 -4.60 23.97
N LEU A 447 5.92 -3.75 22.95
CA LEU A 447 5.51 -4.19 21.63
C LEU A 447 6.58 -5.09 20.98
N LEU A 448 7.85 -4.70 21.06
CA LEU A 448 8.97 -5.49 20.53
C LEU A 448 9.11 -6.83 21.25
N TYR A 449 9.07 -6.85 22.60
CA TYR A 449 9.11 -8.12 23.35
C TYR A 449 7.94 -9.05 23.00
N ARG A 450 6.74 -8.51 22.81
CA ARG A 450 5.60 -9.33 22.39
C ARG A 450 5.76 -9.86 20.97
N ASN A 451 6.34 -9.08 20.05
CA ASN A 451 6.64 -9.58 18.72
C ASN A 451 7.65 -10.73 18.78
N LEU A 452 8.70 -10.62 19.60
CA LEU A 452 9.66 -11.71 19.84
C LEU A 452 9.01 -12.98 20.37
N ILE A 453 8.12 -12.86 21.36
CA ILE A 453 7.39 -14.02 21.92
C ILE A 453 6.56 -14.70 20.83
N VAL A 454 5.88 -13.92 19.98
CA VAL A 454 5.09 -14.46 18.86
C VAL A 454 5.98 -15.16 17.84
N VAL A 455 7.10 -14.53 17.45
CA VAL A 455 8.07 -15.12 16.50
C VAL A 455 8.62 -16.44 17.04
N ARG A 456 9.08 -16.45 18.30
CA ARG A 456 9.57 -17.65 18.98
C ARG A 456 8.51 -18.76 18.99
N HIS A 457 7.28 -18.45 19.40
CA HIS A 457 6.20 -19.44 19.47
C HIS A 457 5.88 -20.07 18.10
N GLU A 458 5.84 -19.27 17.04
CA GLU A 458 5.59 -19.77 15.67
C GLU A 458 6.75 -20.65 15.17
N LEU A 459 7.98 -20.37 15.59
CA LEU A 459 9.15 -21.17 15.23
C LEU A 459 9.20 -22.50 15.99
N GLU A 460 8.91 -22.48 17.29
CA GLU A 460 8.77 -23.70 18.10
C GLU A 460 7.66 -24.62 17.58
N LYS A 461 6.56 -24.05 17.05
CA LYS A 461 5.47 -24.80 16.44
C LYS A 461 5.86 -25.49 15.12
N ARG A 462 6.84 -24.95 14.40
CA ARG A 462 7.31 -25.46 13.10
C ARG A 462 8.44 -26.47 13.21
N GLY A 463 9.24 -26.39 14.28
CA GLY A 463 10.31 -27.36 14.56
C GLY A 463 9.80 -28.68 15.18
N ARG A 464 8.50 -28.77 15.48
CA ARG A 464 7.79 -29.99 15.89
C ARG A 464 6.96 -30.50 14.73
#